data_AF-A0A0F9ILT5-F1
#
_entry.id   AF-A0A0F9ILT5-F1
#
_cell.length_a   1.000
_cell.length_b   1.000
_cell.length_c   1.000
_cell.angle_alpha   90.00
_cell.angle_beta   90.00
_cell.angle_gamma   90.00
#
_symmetry.space_group_name_H-M   'P 1'
#
loop_
_entity.id
_entity.type
_entity.pdbx_description
1 polymer ?
#
loop_
_entity_poly.entity_id
_entity_poly.type
_entity_poly.pdbx_seq_one_letter_code
_entity_poly.pdbx_strand_id
1 'polypeptide(L)'
;MSLGVKLKSISEYYQQQITLVMDVLFSTYYILKNEYIKIRDLLSSKDYQKRYTEYIKIIDQLEKSADGTGIYLSEQHQDVLEKHREMRMNIPKSEHLMNMTLVYLMALFEGFNKKFFLTLLMNKPEQMKNRKKTINYEKLLEFDSLKDLHKSLAEKITNELGYRDIDNFNNFLLERYKIDLKREFKKWETLKDNYYRRNIIVHNNGRI
;
A
#
# COMPACT_ATOMS: atom_id res chain seq x y z
N MET A 1 -1.97 31.70 -13.66
CA MET A 1 -2.81 30.48 -13.51
C MET A 1 -3.64 30.62 -12.24
N SER A 2 -4.97 30.52 -12.31
CA SER A 2 -5.87 30.69 -11.16
C SER A 2 -5.69 29.56 -10.14
N LEU A 3 -6.04 29.82 -8.87
CA LEU A 3 -5.98 28.79 -7.82
C LEU A 3 -6.80 27.55 -8.17
N GLY A 4 -8.00 27.73 -8.74
CA GLY A 4 -8.85 26.61 -9.17
C GLY A 4 -8.15 25.69 -10.17
N VAL A 5 -7.44 26.26 -11.15
CA VAL A 5 -6.67 25.47 -12.13
C VAL A 5 -5.51 24.71 -11.46
N LYS A 6 -4.80 25.33 -10.51
CA LYS A 6 -3.71 24.66 -9.76
C LYS A 6 -4.22 23.50 -8.90
N LEU A 7 -5.36 23.67 -8.23
CA LEU A 7 -5.94 22.60 -7.40
C LEU A 7 -6.50 21.46 -8.26
N LYS A 8 -7.13 21.80 -9.40
CA LYS A 8 -7.61 20.82 -10.37
C LYS A 8 -6.48 19.94 -10.91
N SER A 9 -5.35 20.54 -11.31
CA SER A 9 -4.21 19.78 -11.82
C SER A 9 -3.59 18.85 -10.77
N ILE A 10 -3.60 19.23 -9.49
CA ILE A 10 -3.19 18.34 -8.40
C ILE A 10 -4.15 17.15 -8.28
N SER A 11 -5.46 17.41 -8.31
CA SER A 11 -6.47 16.34 -8.25
C SER A 11 -6.34 15.37 -9.43
N GLU A 12 -6.20 15.89 -10.66
CA GLU A 12 -6.03 15.09 -11.87
C GLU A 12 -4.76 14.24 -11.82
N TYR A 13 -3.65 14.82 -11.35
CA TYR A 13 -2.39 14.08 -11.17
C TYR A 13 -2.56 12.90 -10.22
N TYR A 14 -3.10 13.10 -9.02
CA TYR A 14 -3.26 12.00 -8.05
C TYR A 14 -4.30 10.98 -8.48
N GLN A 15 -5.34 11.39 -9.20
CA GLN A 15 -6.29 10.46 -9.81
C GLN A 15 -5.59 9.54 -10.83
N GLN A 16 -4.74 10.09 -11.69
CA GLN A 16 -3.93 9.29 -12.63
C GLN A 16 -2.99 8.32 -11.91
N GLN A 17 -2.34 8.75 -10.83
CA GLN A 17 -1.47 7.88 -10.03
C GLN A 17 -2.26 6.73 -9.38
N ILE A 18 -3.46 7.00 -8.86
CA ILE A 18 -4.34 5.97 -8.30
C ILE A 18 -4.74 4.97 -9.39
N THR A 19 -5.17 5.44 -10.56
CA THR A 19 -5.51 4.57 -11.69
C THR A 19 -4.34 3.67 -12.06
N LEU A 20 -3.13 4.22 -12.20
CA LEU A 20 -1.93 3.44 -12.51
C LEU A 20 -1.66 2.34 -11.47
N VAL A 21 -1.75 2.66 -10.18
CA VAL A 21 -1.56 1.67 -9.10
C VAL A 21 -2.62 0.58 -9.17
N MET A 22 -3.88 0.93 -9.44
CA MET A 22 -4.96 -0.04 -9.60
C MET A 22 -4.78 -0.92 -10.84
N ASP A 23 -4.34 -0.35 -11.97
CA ASP A 23 -4.08 -1.12 -13.20
C ASP A 23 -2.96 -2.13 -13.00
N VAL A 24 -1.86 -1.72 -12.33
CA VAL A 24 -0.77 -2.62 -11.94
C VAL A 24 -1.28 -3.71 -11.00
N LEU A 25 -2.05 -3.35 -9.95
CA LEU A 25 -2.66 -4.32 -9.04
C LEU A 25 -3.47 -5.37 -9.80
N PHE A 26 -4.42 -4.93 -10.63
CA PHE A 26 -5.33 -5.84 -11.32
C PHE A 26 -4.59 -6.73 -12.33
N SER A 27 -3.64 -6.16 -13.08
CA SER A 27 -2.85 -6.91 -14.06
C SER A 27 -1.97 -7.96 -13.39
N THR A 28 -1.25 -7.58 -12.34
CA THR A 28 -0.39 -8.51 -11.59
C THR A 28 -1.22 -9.57 -10.87
N TYR A 29 -2.32 -9.19 -10.23
CA TYR A 29 -3.21 -10.14 -9.57
C TYR A 29 -3.82 -11.14 -10.56
N TYR A 30 -4.22 -10.68 -11.75
CA TYR A 30 -4.74 -11.55 -12.81
C TYR A 30 -3.69 -12.58 -13.27
N ILE A 31 -2.44 -12.16 -13.46
CA ILE A 31 -1.33 -13.06 -13.81
C ILE A 31 -1.12 -14.11 -12.71
N LEU A 32 -0.97 -13.67 -11.45
CA LEU A 32 -0.76 -14.57 -10.31
C LEU A 32 -1.91 -15.58 -10.16
N LYS A 33 -3.16 -15.13 -10.33
CA LYS A 33 -4.34 -16.00 -10.27
C LYS A 33 -4.37 -17.01 -11.40
N ASN A 34 -4.02 -16.62 -12.63
CA ASN A 34 -3.97 -17.53 -13.76
C ASN A 34 -2.85 -18.56 -13.62
N GLU A 35 -1.67 -18.17 -13.14
CA GLU A 35 -0.58 -19.10 -12.82
C GLU A 35 -1.03 -20.10 -11.76
N TYR A 36 -1.69 -19.63 -10.69
CA TYR A 36 -2.25 -20.49 -9.66
C TYR A 36 -3.26 -21.50 -10.23
N ILE A 37 -4.19 -21.05 -11.09
CA ILE A 37 -5.18 -21.93 -11.73
C ILE A 37 -4.48 -22.98 -12.60
N LYS A 38 -3.52 -22.58 -13.45
CA LYS A 38 -2.76 -23.52 -14.30
C LYS A 38 -2.03 -24.57 -13.47
N ILE A 39 -1.36 -24.15 -12.40
CA ILE A 39 -0.66 -25.08 -11.49
C ILE A 39 -1.67 -25.99 -10.81
N ARG A 40 -2.75 -25.45 -10.23
CA ARG A 40 -3.80 -26.25 -9.58
C ARG A 40 -4.42 -27.29 -10.52
N ASP A 41 -4.73 -26.90 -11.75
CA ASP A 41 -5.36 -27.77 -12.73
C ASP A 41 -4.37 -28.87 -13.18
N LEU A 42 -3.08 -28.54 -13.34
CA LEU A 42 -2.02 -29.53 -13.55
C LEU A 42 -1.91 -30.52 -12.38
N LEU A 43 -1.86 -30.03 -11.14
CA LEU A 43 -1.79 -30.86 -9.92
C LEU A 43 -3.03 -31.75 -9.76
N SER A 44 -4.18 -31.31 -10.27
CA SER A 44 -5.44 -32.05 -10.23
C SER A 44 -5.61 -33.04 -11.39
N SER A 45 -4.71 -33.03 -12.36
CA SER A 45 -4.78 -33.93 -13.52
C SER A 45 -4.53 -35.38 -13.11
N LYS A 46 -5.23 -36.33 -13.75
CA LYS A 46 -5.05 -37.77 -13.49
C LYS A 46 -3.62 -38.23 -13.73
N ASP A 47 -2.95 -37.65 -14.73
CA ASP A 47 -1.56 -37.95 -15.05
C ASP A 47 -0.63 -37.53 -13.90
N TYR A 48 -0.79 -36.30 -13.40
CA TYR A 48 -0.01 -35.83 -12.26
C TYR A 48 -0.30 -36.63 -10.98
N GLN A 49 -1.56 -36.95 -10.69
CA GLN A 49 -1.92 -37.81 -9.55
C GLN A 49 -1.28 -39.18 -9.63
N LYS A 50 -1.22 -39.77 -10.83
CA LYS A 50 -0.56 -41.06 -11.07
C LYS A 50 0.95 -40.95 -10.81
N ARG A 51 1.61 -39.94 -11.40
CA ARG A 51 3.05 -39.68 -11.19
C ARG A 51 3.38 -39.41 -9.72
N TYR A 52 2.53 -38.66 -9.01
CA TYR A 52 2.68 -38.41 -7.57
C TYR A 52 2.50 -39.70 -6.74
N THR A 53 1.54 -40.55 -7.10
CA THR A 53 1.33 -41.83 -6.43
C THR A 53 2.51 -42.78 -6.66
N GLU A 54 3.06 -42.80 -7.87
CA GLU A 54 4.27 -43.55 -8.22
C GLU A 54 5.48 -43.04 -7.42
N TYR A 55 5.65 -41.72 -7.31
CA TYR A 55 6.67 -41.11 -6.45
C TYR A 55 6.59 -41.57 -4.99
N ILE A 56 5.40 -41.48 -4.37
CA ILE A 56 5.21 -41.89 -2.97
C ILE A 56 5.52 -43.38 -2.77
N LYS A 57 5.19 -44.24 -3.74
CA LYS A 57 5.55 -45.66 -3.70
C LYS A 57 7.07 -45.87 -3.74
N ILE A 58 7.80 -45.09 -4.54
CA ILE A 58 9.28 -45.15 -4.58
C ILE A 58 9.86 -44.70 -3.24
N ILE A 59 9.34 -43.66 -2.61
CA ILE A 59 9.77 -43.19 -1.28
C ILE A 59 9.48 -44.24 -0.19
N ASP A 60 8.29 -44.84 -0.18
CA ASP A 60 7.94 -45.90 0.79
C ASP A 60 8.81 -47.16 0.60
N GLN A 61 9.18 -47.48 -0.65
CA GLN A 61 10.15 -48.54 -0.94
C GLN A 61 11.57 -48.20 -0.46
N LEU A 62 11.99 -46.94 -0.60
CA LEU A 62 13.27 -46.44 -0.10
C LEU A 62 13.37 -46.56 1.42
N GLU A 63 12.35 -46.13 2.17
CA GLU A 63 12.32 -46.23 3.63
C GLU A 63 12.35 -47.68 4.14
N LYS A 64 11.89 -48.63 3.32
CA LYS A 64 11.90 -50.07 3.63
C LYS A 64 13.14 -50.81 3.11
N SER A 65 13.99 -50.15 2.32
CA SER A 65 15.22 -50.73 1.78
C SER A 65 16.37 -50.64 2.78
N ALA A 66 17.26 -51.63 2.78
CA ALA A 66 18.43 -51.64 3.66
C ALA A 66 19.39 -50.50 3.31
N ASP A 67 20.00 -49.88 4.34
CA ASP A 67 20.95 -48.77 4.19
C ASP A 67 22.00 -49.07 3.10
N GLY A 68 22.07 -48.20 2.08
CA GLY A 68 23.11 -48.23 1.05
C GLY A 68 22.66 -48.60 -0.36
N THR A 69 21.41 -48.98 -0.61
CA THR A 69 20.88 -49.15 -1.98
C THR A 69 20.39 -47.82 -2.53
N GLY A 70 21.31 -46.95 -2.95
CA GLY A 70 20.97 -45.65 -3.54
C GLY A 70 20.12 -45.78 -4.80
N ILE A 71 18.80 -45.63 -4.67
CA ILE A 71 17.90 -45.47 -5.82
C ILE A 71 17.97 -44.01 -6.25
N TYR A 72 18.46 -43.75 -7.46
CA TYR A 72 18.47 -42.43 -8.06
C TYR A 72 17.02 -41.98 -8.30
N LEU A 73 16.58 -40.93 -7.60
CA LEU A 73 15.38 -40.18 -7.97
C LEU A 73 15.57 -39.64 -9.38
N SER A 74 14.84 -40.20 -10.35
CA SER A 74 14.89 -39.73 -11.73
C SER A 74 14.43 -38.26 -11.81
N GLU A 75 15.00 -37.48 -12.74
CA GLU A 75 14.56 -36.09 -13.04
C GLU A 75 13.03 -35.97 -13.19
N GLN A 76 12.37 -37.06 -13.61
CA GLN A 76 10.92 -37.18 -13.79
C GLN A 76 10.08 -37.02 -12.51
N HIS A 77 10.69 -36.89 -11.33
CA HIS A 77 9.97 -36.67 -10.08
C HIS A 77 10.37 -35.36 -9.37
N GLN A 78 11.44 -34.68 -9.82
CA GLN A 78 11.81 -33.37 -9.30
C GLN A 78 10.81 -32.29 -9.73
N ASP A 79 10.23 -32.42 -10.94
CA ASP A 79 9.21 -31.52 -11.47
C ASP A 79 7.95 -31.46 -10.57
N VAL A 80 7.56 -32.58 -9.96
CA VAL A 80 6.44 -32.68 -9.03
C VAL A 80 6.68 -31.80 -7.79
N LEU A 81 7.85 -31.92 -7.15
CA LEU A 81 8.23 -31.12 -5.99
C LEU A 81 8.35 -29.63 -6.34
N GLU A 82 8.93 -29.32 -7.51
CA GLU A 82 9.08 -27.96 -8.04
C GLU A 82 7.71 -27.28 -8.20
N LYS A 83 6.72 -27.97 -8.80
CA LYS A 83 5.37 -27.43 -9.02
C LYS A 83 4.60 -27.20 -7.72
N HIS A 84 4.76 -28.07 -6.72
CA HIS A 84 4.20 -27.83 -5.39
C HIS A 84 4.88 -26.66 -4.66
N ARG A 85 6.20 -26.46 -4.84
CA ARG A 85 6.89 -25.26 -4.36
C ARG A 85 6.35 -24.00 -5.04
N GLU A 86 6.22 -23.99 -6.37
CA GLU A 86 5.64 -22.87 -7.12
C GLU A 86 4.25 -22.47 -6.62
N MET A 87 3.35 -23.44 -6.36
CA MET A 87 2.01 -23.17 -5.84
C MET A 87 2.06 -22.50 -4.45
N ARG A 88 2.89 -23.03 -3.55
CA ARG A 88 3.05 -22.48 -2.19
C ARG A 88 3.65 -21.07 -2.20
N MET A 89 4.45 -20.75 -3.22
CA MET A 89 5.05 -19.42 -3.37
C MET A 89 4.07 -18.37 -3.92
N ASN A 90 3.00 -18.77 -4.62
CA ASN A 90 2.08 -17.81 -5.26
C ASN A 90 1.05 -17.19 -4.28
N ILE A 91 0.67 -17.89 -3.21
CA ILE A 91 -0.23 -17.34 -2.19
C ILE A 91 0.43 -16.15 -1.45
N PRO A 92 1.66 -16.28 -0.90
CA PRO A 92 2.37 -15.15 -0.28
C PRO A 92 2.58 -13.95 -1.21
N LYS A 93 2.78 -14.19 -2.51
CA LYS A 93 2.94 -13.10 -3.50
C LYS A 93 1.69 -12.26 -3.65
N SER A 94 0.51 -12.88 -3.68
CA SER A 94 -0.76 -12.16 -3.84
C SER A 94 -1.14 -11.35 -2.60
N GLU A 95 -0.91 -11.91 -1.40
CA GLU A 95 -1.07 -11.18 -0.14
C GLU A 95 -0.11 -9.99 -0.05
N HIS A 96 1.17 -10.22 -0.38
CA HIS A 96 2.16 -9.15 -0.41
C HIS A 96 1.79 -8.03 -1.40
N LEU A 97 1.30 -8.39 -2.60
CA LEU A 97 0.81 -7.42 -3.58
C LEU A 97 -0.32 -6.55 -3.00
N MET A 98 -1.32 -7.16 -2.36
CA MET A 98 -2.43 -6.41 -1.74
C MET A 98 -1.95 -5.46 -0.63
N ASN A 99 -1.05 -5.96 0.22
CA ASN A 99 -0.47 -5.17 1.30
C ASN A 99 0.30 -3.97 0.78
N MET A 100 1.16 -4.17 -0.23
CA MET A 100 1.93 -3.08 -0.83
C MET A 100 1.02 -2.09 -1.57
N THR A 101 -0.02 -2.55 -2.26
CA THR A 101 -0.98 -1.64 -2.89
C THR A 101 -1.70 -0.77 -1.87
N LEU A 102 -2.13 -1.34 -0.73
CA LEU A 102 -2.71 -0.55 0.35
C LEU A 102 -1.72 0.53 0.83
N VAL A 103 -0.45 0.17 1.06
CA VAL A 103 0.59 1.12 1.48
C VAL A 103 0.74 2.25 0.46
N TYR A 104 0.84 1.93 -0.83
CA TYR A 104 0.97 2.93 -1.89
C TYR A 104 -0.25 3.84 -2.00
N LEU A 105 -1.47 3.29 -1.94
CA LEU A 105 -2.69 4.10 -1.99
C LEU A 105 -2.78 5.07 -0.80
N MET A 106 -2.40 4.62 0.40
CA MET A 106 -2.36 5.51 1.57
C MET A 106 -1.29 6.59 1.44
N ALA A 107 -0.12 6.29 0.85
CA ALA A 107 0.91 7.28 0.57
C ALA A 107 0.45 8.32 -0.46
N LEU A 108 -0.27 7.90 -1.51
CA LEU A 108 -0.88 8.81 -2.49
C LEU A 108 -1.93 9.71 -1.84
N PHE A 109 -2.76 9.18 -0.93
CA PHE A 109 -3.73 9.96 -0.17
C PHE A 109 -3.05 11.06 0.67
N GLU A 110 -2.01 10.72 1.42
CA GLU A 110 -1.24 11.69 2.21
C GLU A 110 -0.54 12.73 1.33
N GLY A 111 0.08 12.28 0.24
CA GLY A 111 0.72 13.16 -0.74
C GLY A 111 -0.26 14.14 -1.37
N PHE A 112 -1.47 13.67 -1.71
CA PHE A 112 -2.55 14.51 -2.22
C PHE A 112 -2.89 15.61 -1.22
N ASN A 113 -3.22 15.23 0.02
CA ASN A 113 -3.61 16.18 1.06
C ASN A 113 -2.51 17.21 1.30
N LYS A 114 -1.26 16.77 1.43
CA LYS A 114 -0.11 17.66 1.63
C LYS A 114 0.02 18.68 0.49
N LYS A 115 0.02 18.22 -0.76
CA LYS A 115 0.20 19.08 -1.94
C LYS A 115 -0.99 20.02 -2.16
N PHE A 116 -2.21 19.52 -1.94
CA PHE A 116 -3.45 20.28 -2.05
C PHE A 116 -3.47 21.41 -1.02
N PHE A 117 -3.30 21.10 0.27
CA PHE A 117 -3.33 22.11 1.33
C PHE A 117 -2.14 23.06 1.25
N LEU A 118 -0.95 22.60 0.87
CA LEU A 118 0.20 23.50 0.68
C LEU A 118 -0.11 24.54 -0.41
N THR A 119 -0.66 24.07 -1.54
CA THR A 119 -1.05 24.96 -2.64
C THR A 119 -2.16 25.91 -2.21
N LEU A 120 -3.17 25.42 -1.48
CA LEU A 120 -4.25 26.26 -0.96
C LEU A 120 -3.70 27.36 -0.05
N LEU A 121 -2.93 27.01 0.98
CA LEU A 121 -2.41 27.95 1.98
C LEU A 121 -1.43 28.96 1.39
N MET A 122 -0.61 28.56 0.40
CA MET A 122 0.30 29.47 -0.30
C MET A 122 -0.43 30.52 -1.15
N ASN A 123 -1.62 30.22 -1.66
CA ASN A 123 -2.41 31.15 -2.47
C ASN A 123 -3.51 31.85 -1.67
N LYS A 124 -3.85 31.35 -0.48
CA LYS A 124 -4.83 31.89 0.46
C LYS A 124 -4.27 31.93 1.89
N PRO A 125 -3.31 32.83 2.19
CA PRO A 125 -2.63 32.87 3.50
C PRO A 125 -3.58 33.19 4.66
N GLU A 126 -4.71 33.84 4.40
CA GLU A 126 -5.72 34.12 5.41
C GLU A 126 -6.28 32.85 6.07
N GLN A 127 -6.23 31.71 5.37
CA GLN A 127 -6.62 30.39 5.89
C GLN A 127 -5.63 29.85 6.93
N MET A 128 -4.42 30.42 7.03
CA MET A 128 -3.42 30.04 8.03
C MET A 128 -3.64 30.72 9.38
N LYS A 129 -4.46 31.79 9.45
CA LYS A 129 -4.69 32.57 10.67
C LYS A 129 -5.15 31.66 11.81
N ASN A 130 -4.36 31.64 12.89
CA ASN A 130 -4.69 30.90 14.10
C ASN A 130 -4.29 31.73 15.31
N ARG A 131 -5.28 32.17 16.10
CA ARG A 131 -5.07 33.01 17.29
C ARG A 131 -4.28 32.31 18.40
N LYS A 132 -4.21 30.98 18.40
CA LYS A 132 -3.50 30.18 19.42
C LYS A 132 -2.02 29.98 19.10
N LYS A 133 -1.59 30.14 17.84
CA LYS A 133 -0.19 29.95 17.44
C LYS A 133 0.49 31.31 17.34
N THR A 134 1.53 31.53 18.13
CA THR A 134 2.37 32.74 18.11
C THR A 134 3.75 32.43 17.53
N ILE A 135 4.40 33.45 16.98
CA ILE A 135 5.80 33.41 16.53
C ILE A 135 6.52 34.58 17.20
N ASN A 136 7.71 34.33 17.75
CA ASN A 136 8.51 35.38 18.39
C ASN A 136 9.32 36.17 17.35
N TYR A 137 9.85 37.32 17.75
CA TYR A 137 10.61 38.19 16.84
C TYR A 137 11.93 37.56 16.38
N GLU A 138 12.64 36.85 17.26
CA GLU A 138 13.86 36.13 16.90
C GLU A 138 13.64 35.19 15.72
N LYS A 139 12.58 34.38 15.77
CA LYS A 139 12.23 33.46 14.69
C LYS A 139 11.73 34.17 13.43
N LEU A 140 11.12 35.34 13.55
CA LEU A 140 10.73 36.14 12.37
C LEU A 140 11.95 36.69 11.62
N LEU A 141 13.02 37.03 12.35
CA LEU A 141 14.27 37.52 11.77
C LEU A 141 15.10 36.42 11.09
N GLU A 142 14.79 35.13 11.34
CA GLU A 142 15.40 33.98 10.64
C GLU A 142 14.98 33.88 9.15
N PHE A 143 13.96 34.62 8.70
CA PHE A 143 13.43 34.53 7.33
C PHE A 143 13.91 35.67 6.44
N ASP A 144 14.49 35.31 5.29
CA ASP A 144 14.99 36.28 4.30
C ASP A 144 13.87 37.09 3.63
N SER A 145 12.65 36.55 3.60
CA SER A 145 11.50 37.22 3.00
C SER A 145 10.16 36.81 3.61
N LEU A 146 9.14 37.66 3.45
CA LEU A 146 7.75 37.30 3.77
C LEU A 146 7.26 36.07 3.00
N LYS A 147 7.76 35.86 1.79
CA LYS A 147 7.41 34.69 0.98
C LYS A 147 7.96 33.41 1.60
N ASP A 148 9.19 33.45 2.13
CA ASP A 148 9.81 32.32 2.81
C ASP A 148 9.14 32.03 4.15
N LEU A 149 8.76 33.07 4.89
CA LEU A 149 7.92 32.94 6.07
C LEU A 149 6.57 32.27 5.74
N HIS A 150 5.87 32.74 4.70
CA HIS A 150 4.60 32.14 4.28
C HIS A 150 4.75 30.67 3.90
N LYS A 151 5.80 30.33 3.14
CA LYS A 151 6.10 28.96 2.75
C LYS A 151 6.37 28.09 3.97
N SER A 152 7.22 28.54 4.89
CA SER A 152 7.55 27.81 6.12
C SER A 152 6.31 27.55 6.99
N LEU A 153 5.43 28.55 7.15
CA LEU A 153 4.19 28.40 7.90
C LEU A 153 3.23 27.39 7.23
N ALA A 154 3.07 27.47 5.90
CA ALA A 154 2.23 26.54 5.15
C ALA A 154 2.78 25.11 5.21
N GLU A 155 4.10 24.94 5.07
CA GLU A 155 4.78 23.64 5.22
C GLU A 155 4.63 23.09 6.63
N LYS A 156 4.76 23.92 7.67
CA LYS A 156 4.53 23.48 9.05
C LYS A 156 3.11 22.96 9.26
N ILE A 157 2.09 23.68 8.79
CA ILE A 157 0.70 23.24 8.91
C ILE A 157 0.47 21.94 8.13
N THR A 158 0.99 21.84 6.91
CA THR A 158 0.75 20.66 6.06
C THR A 158 1.56 19.43 6.48
N ASN A 159 2.75 19.62 7.01
CA ASN A 159 3.52 18.54 7.64
C ASN A 159 2.78 18.01 8.89
N GLU A 160 2.20 18.90 9.70
CA GLU A 160 1.33 18.46 10.82
C GLU A 160 0.13 17.63 10.35
N LEU A 161 -0.36 17.79 9.10
CA LEU A 161 -1.42 16.93 8.54
C LEU A 161 -0.91 15.54 8.13
N GLY A 162 0.33 15.47 7.63
CA GLY A 162 0.92 14.21 7.14
C GLY A 162 1.48 13.31 8.24
N TYR A 163 1.83 13.87 9.41
CA TYR A 163 2.40 13.11 10.53
C TYR A 163 1.38 12.71 11.61
N ARG A 164 0.16 13.25 11.57
CA ARG A 164 -0.86 12.98 12.59
C ARG A 164 -1.80 11.87 12.14
N ASP A 165 -2.44 11.25 13.12
CA ASP A 165 -3.44 10.22 12.89
C ASP A 165 -4.62 10.74 12.02
N ILE A 166 -5.31 9.83 11.34
CA ILE A 166 -6.42 10.14 10.43
C ILE A 166 -7.60 10.87 11.11
N ASP A 167 -7.89 10.61 12.39
CA ASP A 167 -8.84 11.37 13.21
C ASP A 167 -8.41 12.82 13.39
N ASN A 168 -7.12 13.10 13.59
CA ASN A 168 -6.61 14.47 13.64
C ASN A 168 -6.78 15.19 12.29
N PHE A 169 -6.63 14.47 11.17
CA PHE A 169 -6.95 15.03 9.85
C PHE A 169 -8.45 15.38 9.74
N ASN A 170 -9.35 14.51 10.20
CA ASN A 170 -10.78 14.83 10.28
C ASN A 170 -11.05 16.07 11.15
N ASN A 171 -10.43 16.14 12.33
CA ASN A 171 -10.60 17.29 13.23
C ASN A 171 -10.12 18.60 12.58
N PHE A 172 -9.00 18.56 11.84
CA PHE A 172 -8.53 19.71 11.08
C PHE A 172 -9.55 20.18 10.03
N LEU A 173 -10.12 19.24 9.27
CA LEU A 173 -11.15 19.55 8.27
C LEU A 173 -12.41 20.12 8.90
N LEU A 174 -12.84 19.53 10.02
CA LEU A 174 -14.03 19.97 10.76
C LEU A 174 -13.84 21.37 11.34
N GLU A 175 -12.69 21.64 11.96
CA GLU A 175 -12.44 22.93 12.60
C GLU A 175 -12.34 24.06 11.56
N ARG A 176 -11.56 23.85 10.50
CA ARG A 176 -11.22 24.90 9.52
C ARG A 176 -12.19 25.03 8.37
N TYR A 177 -12.69 23.91 7.87
CA TYR A 177 -13.51 23.86 6.65
C TYR A 177 -14.94 23.40 6.90
N LYS A 178 -15.29 23.05 8.15
CA LYS A 178 -16.62 22.54 8.53
C LYS A 178 -17.01 21.28 7.78
N ILE A 179 -16.01 20.46 7.42
CA ILE A 179 -16.19 19.16 6.78
C ILE A 179 -15.99 18.08 7.85
N ASP A 180 -17.02 17.28 8.11
CA ASP A 180 -16.98 16.15 9.03
C ASP A 180 -16.93 14.83 8.25
N LEU A 181 -15.73 14.29 8.01
CA LEU A 181 -15.59 13.02 7.29
C LEU A 181 -16.27 11.86 8.02
N LYS A 182 -16.40 11.91 9.36
CA LYS A 182 -17.07 10.84 10.11
C LYS A 182 -18.55 10.72 9.74
N ARG A 183 -19.19 11.85 9.44
CA ARG A 183 -20.61 11.91 9.08
C ARG A 183 -20.84 11.89 7.57
N GLU A 184 -19.99 12.58 6.83
CA GLU A 184 -20.17 12.81 5.38
C GLU A 184 -19.59 11.68 4.54
N PHE A 185 -18.55 10.99 5.01
CA PHE A 185 -17.91 9.91 4.26
C PHE A 185 -18.37 8.54 4.78
N LYS A 186 -19.27 7.90 4.03
CA LYS A 186 -19.88 6.59 4.38
C LYS A 186 -18.86 5.49 4.71
N LYS A 187 -17.67 5.52 4.12
CA LYS A 187 -16.60 4.53 4.33
C LYS A 187 -15.51 5.01 5.27
N TRP A 188 -15.81 5.98 6.15
CA TRP A 188 -14.85 6.55 7.08
C TRP A 188 -14.16 5.51 7.95
N GLU A 189 -14.92 4.63 8.62
CA GLU A 189 -14.33 3.59 9.48
C GLU A 189 -13.42 2.64 8.70
N THR A 190 -13.78 2.31 7.45
CA THR A 190 -12.93 1.49 6.56
C THR A 190 -11.64 2.22 6.18
N LEU A 191 -11.71 3.52 5.86
CA LEU A 191 -10.51 4.32 5.57
C LEU A 191 -9.61 4.42 6.80
N LYS A 192 -10.21 4.65 7.97
CA LYS A 192 -9.51 4.72 9.24
C LYS A 192 -8.80 3.42 9.58
N ASP A 193 -9.48 2.28 9.48
CA ASP A 193 -8.88 0.97 9.68
C ASP A 193 -7.72 0.73 8.70
N ASN A 194 -7.93 0.98 7.41
CA ASN A 194 -6.90 0.85 6.39
C ASN A 194 -5.68 1.74 6.63
N TYR A 195 -5.89 2.95 7.15
CA TYR A 195 -4.83 3.88 7.53
C TYR A 195 -3.94 3.29 8.64
N TYR A 196 -4.55 2.72 9.69
CA TYR A 196 -3.80 2.10 10.78
C TYR A 196 -3.17 0.75 10.39
N ARG A 197 -3.87 -0.06 9.59
CA ARG A 197 -3.34 -1.32 9.06
C ARG A 197 -2.09 -1.10 8.21
N ARG A 198 -1.99 0.01 7.47
CA ARG A 198 -0.76 0.39 6.76
C ARG A 198 0.45 0.47 7.70
N ASN A 199 0.29 1.02 8.90
CA ASN A 199 1.41 1.10 9.85
C ASN A 199 1.88 -0.28 10.30
N ILE A 200 0.95 -1.22 10.54
CA ILE A 200 1.28 -2.62 10.88
C ILE A 200 1.99 -3.30 9.71
N ILE A 201 1.53 -3.08 8.47
CA ILE A 201 2.16 -3.64 7.27
C ILE A 201 3.60 -3.12 7.12
N VAL A 202 3.80 -1.80 7.23
CA VAL A 202 5.11 -1.16 7.02
C VAL A 202 6.11 -1.52 8.12
N HIS A 203 5.67 -1.53 9.40
CA HIS A 203 6.58 -1.67 10.53
C HIS A 203 6.73 -3.11 11.03
N ASN A 204 5.72 -3.96 10.87
CA ASN A 204 5.71 -5.34 11.36
C ASN A 204 5.54 -6.38 10.25
N ASN A 205 5.71 -5.99 8.99
CA ASN A 205 5.46 -6.85 7.83
C ASN A 205 4.05 -7.49 7.86
N GLY A 206 3.08 -6.80 8.46
CA GLY A 206 1.69 -7.24 8.60
C GLY A 206 1.43 -8.20 9.78
N ARG A 207 2.41 -8.45 10.66
CA ARG A 207 2.23 -9.32 11.84
C ARG A 207 1.77 -8.51 13.05
N ILE A 208 0.75 -9.02 13.74
CA ILE A 208 0.26 -8.52 15.04
C ILE A 208 0.72 -9.51 16.11
#